data_AF-A0A518IK91-F1
#
_entry.id   AF-A0A518IK91-F1
#
_cell.length_a   1.000
_cell.length_b   1.000
_cell.length_c   1.000
_cell.angle_alpha   90.00
_cell.angle_beta   90.00
_cell.angle_gamma   90.00
#
_symmetry.space_group_name_H-M   'P 1'
#
loop_
_entity.id
_entity.type
_entity.pdbx_description
1 polymer ?
#
loop_
_entity_poly.entity_id
_entity_poly.type
_entity_poly.pdbx_seq_one_letter_code
_entity_poly.pdbx_strand_id
1 'polypeptide(L)'
;MNFPGNSFQRLRQGMVCILLTAVCLMFFSTVVFAQPAETQSMDLSSPDRGMLERDTKQILNRPEFRHLTRERQITGDAPFDLKDLIKDPPPSKPRQSSRVISGIAGYLIMVLSYASVICACGLILFLLYRSLIGFKYIRKIKDESDGRNLQGEVTFEQIVSPAESEVSIYLARAKELAQTGDYHNAIVQLIYGSMSFIERAGWIRFRKGLTYRDYLRAARPHGLPGDSFRQIIRTYEPLGFGRREATREHFESTLQYYESAFQKKA
;
A
#
# COMPACT_ATOMS: atom_id res chain seq x y z
N MET A 1 -27.21 -35.78 -8.47
CA MET A 1 -27.44 -34.48 -7.80
C MET A 1 -26.45 -33.48 -8.39
N ASN A 2 -26.93 -32.58 -9.28
CA ASN A 2 -26.11 -31.58 -9.95
C ASN A 2 -26.08 -30.29 -9.12
N PHE A 3 -24.89 -29.80 -8.78
CA PHE A 3 -24.67 -28.56 -8.04
C PHE A 3 -24.69 -27.33 -8.98
N PRO A 4 -25.55 -26.33 -8.75
CA PRO A 4 -25.56 -25.08 -9.50
C PRO A 4 -24.53 -24.10 -8.90
N GLY A 5 -23.24 -24.25 -9.25
CA GLY A 5 -22.15 -23.42 -8.71
C GLY A 5 -21.49 -22.44 -9.68
N ASN A 6 -21.70 -22.57 -11.00
CA ASN A 6 -20.84 -21.90 -12.00
C ASN A 6 -21.44 -20.67 -12.70
N SER A 7 -22.68 -20.27 -12.39
CA SER A 7 -23.30 -19.10 -13.04
C SER A 7 -22.77 -17.76 -12.52
N PHE A 8 -22.38 -17.69 -11.23
CA PHE A 8 -21.94 -16.44 -10.61
C PHE A 8 -20.52 -16.02 -11.02
N GLN A 9 -19.61 -16.96 -11.26
CA GLN A 9 -18.25 -16.64 -11.70
C GLN A 9 -18.21 -16.11 -13.14
N ARG A 10 -19.08 -16.61 -14.04
CA ARG A 10 -19.14 -16.13 -15.43
C ARG A 10 -19.67 -14.70 -15.53
N LEU A 11 -20.62 -14.31 -14.69
CA LEU A 11 -21.11 -12.92 -14.61
C LEU A 11 -20.01 -11.96 -14.13
N ARG A 12 -19.16 -12.39 -13.20
CA ARG A 12 -18.09 -11.56 -12.63
C ARG A 12 -16.96 -11.31 -13.63
N GLN A 13 -16.58 -12.32 -14.43
CA GLN A 13 -15.58 -12.15 -15.50
C GLN A 13 -16.10 -11.27 -16.65
N GLY A 14 -17.37 -11.40 -17.03
CA GLY A 14 -17.97 -10.55 -18.06
C GLY A 14 -17.96 -9.06 -17.69
N MET A 15 -18.29 -8.74 -16.43
CA MET A 15 -18.32 -7.34 -15.97
C MET A 15 -16.92 -6.71 -15.88
N VAL A 16 -15.88 -7.49 -15.55
CA VAL A 16 -14.50 -6.99 -15.50
C VAL A 16 -13.99 -6.68 -16.92
N CYS A 17 -14.29 -7.54 -17.91
CA CYS A 17 -13.90 -7.27 -19.29
C CYS A 17 -14.58 -6.02 -19.88
N ILE A 18 -15.87 -5.80 -19.59
CA ILE A 18 -16.60 -4.61 -20.07
C ILE A 18 -16.08 -3.32 -19.41
N LEU A 19 -15.70 -3.37 -18.13
CA LEU A 19 -15.08 -2.22 -17.46
C LEU A 19 -13.68 -1.91 -18.01
N LEU A 20 -12.89 -2.93 -18.32
CA LEU A 20 -11.54 -2.76 -18.86
C LEU A 20 -11.56 -2.16 -20.28
N THR A 21 -12.53 -2.57 -21.12
CA THR A 21 -12.69 -1.97 -22.45
C THR A 21 -13.19 -0.54 -22.40
N ALA A 22 -14.09 -0.20 -21.45
CA ALA A 22 -14.55 1.18 -21.26
C ALA A 22 -13.43 2.11 -20.76
N VAL A 23 -12.57 1.63 -19.86
CA VAL A 23 -11.41 2.38 -19.36
C VAL A 23 -10.39 2.59 -20.48
N CYS A 24 -10.10 1.57 -21.31
CA CYS A 24 -9.22 1.72 -22.46
C CYS A 24 -9.77 2.74 -23.48
N LEU A 25 -11.07 2.76 -23.76
CA LEU A 25 -11.68 3.74 -24.66
C LEU A 25 -11.62 5.18 -24.13
N MET A 26 -11.65 5.36 -22.80
CA MET A 26 -11.51 6.68 -22.16
C MET A 26 -10.06 7.20 -22.19
N PHE A 27 -9.05 6.32 -22.20
CA PHE A 27 -7.65 6.74 -22.34
C PHE A 27 -7.26 7.10 -23.79
N PHE A 28 -7.95 6.56 -24.79
CA PHE A 28 -7.67 6.91 -26.20
C PHE A 28 -8.18 8.30 -26.59
N SER A 29 -9.18 8.86 -25.89
CA SER A 29 -9.72 10.19 -26.21
C SER A 29 -8.94 11.36 -25.59
N THR A 30 -8.01 11.12 -24.67
CA THR A 30 -7.27 12.19 -23.96
C THR A 30 -5.91 12.55 -24.57
N VAL A 31 -5.51 11.99 -25.72
CA VAL A 31 -4.16 12.21 -26.27
C VAL A 31 -4.02 13.45 -27.19
N VAL A 32 -5.04 14.32 -27.29
CA VAL A 32 -5.02 15.43 -28.27
C VAL A 32 -4.68 16.81 -27.67
N PHE A 33 -4.41 16.92 -26.36
CA PHE A 33 -3.91 18.17 -25.77
C PHE A 33 -2.52 17.97 -25.16
N ALA A 34 -1.53 17.77 -26.02
CA ALA A 34 -0.14 18.03 -25.68
C ALA A 34 0.03 19.55 -25.50
N GLN A 35 -0.05 20.03 -24.26
CA GLN A 35 0.46 21.35 -23.94
C GLN A 35 1.97 21.35 -24.22
N PRO A 36 2.53 22.36 -24.93
CA PRO A 36 3.97 22.51 -25.03
C PRO A 36 4.50 22.72 -23.62
N ALA A 37 5.29 21.77 -23.13
CA ALA A 37 6.03 21.93 -21.90
C ALA A 37 6.87 23.21 -22.04
N GLU A 38 6.60 24.21 -21.20
CA GLU A 38 7.53 25.28 -20.94
C GLU A 38 8.85 24.63 -20.52
N THR A 39 9.80 24.58 -21.46
CA THR A 39 11.21 24.40 -21.18
C THR A 39 11.61 25.50 -20.22
N GLN A 40 11.53 25.21 -18.92
CA GLN A 40 12.38 25.85 -17.93
C GLN A 40 13.81 25.66 -18.42
N SER A 41 14.34 26.70 -19.05
CA SER A 41 15.75 26.83 -19.36
C SER A 41 16.48 26.68 -18.03
N MET A 42 17.03 25.48 -17.77
CA MET A 42 18.01 25.27 -16.73
C MET A 42 19.07 26.36 -16.90
N ASP A 43 19.21 27.18 -15.86
CA ASP A 43 20.23 28.21 -15.81
C ASP A 43 21.61 27.52 -15.82
N LEU A 44 22.24 27.51 -16.99
CA LEU A 44 23.51 26.83 -17.28
C LEU A 44 24.72 27.56 -16.66
N SER A 45 24.48 28.63 -15.90
CA SER A 45 25.52 29.49 -15.32
C SER A 45 25.90 29.13 -13.87
N SER A 46 25.41 28.01 -13.32
CA SER A 46 25.77 27.61 -11.96
C SER A 46 27.27 27.27 -11.86
N PRO A 47 28.05 27.98 -11.01
CA PRO A 47 29.49 27.77 -10.85
C PRO A 47 29.87 26.36 -10.35
N ASP A 48 28.91 25.63 -9.81
CA ASP A 48 29.09 24.26 -9.32
C ASP A 48 29.37 23.24 -10.43
N ARG A 49 28.98 23.53 -11.69
CA ARG A 49 29.17 22.58 -12.78
C ARG A 49 30.64 22.33 -13.09
N GLY A 50 31.48 23.36 -13.00
CA GLY A 50 32.93 23.22 -13.21
C GLY A 50 33.59 22.38 -12.12
N MET A 51 33.08 22.40 -10.89
CA MET A 51 33.55 21.56 -9.79
C MET A 51 33.10 20.11 -10.00
N LEU A 52 31.82 19.89 -10.31
CA LEU A 52 31.29 18.56 -10.59
C LEU A 52 31.98 17.89 -11.79
N GLU A 53 32.32 18.65 -12.83
CA GLU A 53 33.02 18.11 -14.01
C GLU A 53 34.47 17.70 -13.68
N ARG A 54 35.13 18.42 -12.76
CA ARG A 54 36.46 18.03 -12.26
C ARG A 54 36.39 16.80 -11.36
N ASP A 55 35.44 16.76 -10.43
CA ASP A 55 35.24 15.64 -9.51
C ASP A 55 34.87 14.36 -10.26
N THR A 56 33.97 14.45 -11.24
CA THR A 56 33.60 13.31 -12.08
C THR A 56 34.79 12.80 -12.90
N LYS A 57 35.60 13.69 -13.51
CA LYS A 57 36.84 13.29 -14.19
C LYS A 57 37.84 12.64 -13.23
N GLN A 58 37.98 13.16 -12.01
CA GLN A 58 38.89 12.61 -11.01
C GLN A 58 38.44 11.23 -10.50
N ILE A 59 37.13 11.02 -10.31
CA ILE A 59 36.55 9.73 -9.94
C ILE A 59 36.76 8.72 -11.07
N LEU A 60 36.43 9.08 -12.31
CA LEU A 60 36.54 8.19 -13.47
C LEU A 60 37.99 7.77 -13.80
N ASN A 61 38.98 8.54 -13.38
CA ASN A 61 40.41 8.23 -13.57
C ASN A 61 40.98 7.27 -12.51
N ARG A 62 40.25 6.92 -11.45
CA ARG A 62 40.75 5.96 -10.45
C ARG A 62 40.84 4.55 -11.04
N PRO A 63 41.83 3.74 -10.63
CA PRO A 63 42.05 2.39 -11.19
C PRO A 63 40.84 1.46 -11.03
N GLU A 64 40.02 1.70 -10.01
CA GLU A 64 38.77 0.97 -9.73
C GLU A 64 37.68 1.20 -10.78
N PHE A 65 37.65 2.33 -11.48
CA PHE A 65 36.63 2.65 -12.51
C PHE A 65 37.12 2.46 -13.95
N ARG A 66 38.33 1.94 -14.14
CA ARG A 66 38.94 1.72 -15.46
C ARG A 66 38.13 0.78 -16.37
N HIS A 67 37.24 -0.02 -15.77
CA HIS A 67 36.32 -0.90 -16.49
C HIS A 67 35.07 -0.18 -17.04
N LEU A 68 34.71 1.00 -16.50
CA LEU A 68 33.58 1.82 -16.97
C LEU A 68 33.98 2.76 -18.11
N THR A 69 35.23 3.25 -18.10
CA THR A 69 35.81 4.06 -19.17
C THR A 69 36.34 3.24 -20.34
N ARG A 70 36.27 1.91 -20.27
CA ARG A 70 36.52 1.04 -21.43
C ARG A 70 35.35 1.20 -22.40
N GLU A 71 35.47 2.22 -23.24
CA GLU A 71 34.60 2.51 -24.37
C GLU A 71 34.37 1.20 -25.13
N ARG A 72 33.19 0.63 -24.93
CA ARG A 72 32.75 -0.55 -25.64
C ARG A 72 32.68 -0.11 -27.10
N GLN A 73 33.64 -0.53 -27.93
CA GLN A 73 33.60 -0.43 -29.39
C GLN A 73 32.45 -1.31 -29.92
N ILE A 74 31.22 -0.99 -29.54
CA ILE A 74 30.02 -1.56 -30.10
C ILE A 74 29.49 -0.51 -31.06
N THR A 75 29.34 -0.93 -32.32
CA THR A 75 28.68 -0.24 -33.43
C THR A 75 29.41 0.95 -34.06
N GLY A 76 30.38 0.61 -34.93
CA GLY A 76 30.86 1.48 -36.00
C GLY A 76 30.04 1.45 -37.30
N ASP A 77 28.98 0.63 -37.42
CA ASP A 77 28.30 0.38 -38.72
C ASP A 77 26.75 0.41 -38.66
N ALA A 78 26.13 1.36 -37.95
CA ALA A 78 24.67 1.55 -38.04
C ALA A 78 24.33 2.76 -38.92
N PRO A 79 23.76 2.59 -40.13
CA PRO A 79 23.45 3.67 -41.07
C PRO A 79 22.10 4.33 -40.75
N PHE A 80 21.92 4.83 -39.52
CA PHE A 80 20.69 5.53 -39.12
C PHE A 80 20.97 7.02 -38.95
N ASP A 81 20.71 7.80 -40.01
CA ASP A 81 20.87 9.25 -39.99
C ASP A 81 19.62 9.90 -39.39
N LEU A 82 19.67 10.23 -38.09
CA LEU A 82 18.57 10.90 -37.37
C LEU A 82 18.18 12.26 -37.98
N LYS A 83 19.03 12.83 -38.86
CA LYS A 83 18.75 14.11 -39.51
C LYS A 83 17.61 14.04 -40.53
N ASP A 84 17.33 12.86 -41.07
CA ASP A 84 16.23 12.70 -42.05
C ASP A 84 14.86 12.64 -41.37
N LEU A 85 14.78 12.27 -40.09
CA LEU A 85 13.51 12.16 -39.37
C LEU A 85 12.95 13.50 -38.87
N ILE A 86 13.75 14.57 -38.88
CA ILE A 86 13.39 15.88 -38.30
C ILE A 86 13.01 16.90 -39.40
N LYS A 87 13.19 16.57 -40.69
CA LYS A 87 13.19 17.57 -41.76
C LYS A 87 11.85 17.85 -42.45
N ASP A 88 10.74 17.24 -42.02
CA ASP A 88 9.43 17.50 -42.64
C ASP A 88 8.53 18.35 -41.73
N PRO A 89 8.47 19.69 -41.94
CA PRO A 89 7.44 20.50 -41.31
C PRO A 89 6.07 20.23 -41.96
N PRO A 90 4.99 20.00 -41.19
CA PRO A 90 3.66 19.79 -41.76
C PRO A 90 3.11 21.09 -42.39
N PRO A 91 2.52 21.04 -43.60
CA PRO A 91 1.92 22.22 -44.22
C PRO A 91 0.63 22.63 -43.49
N SER A 92 0.71 23.70 -42.69
CA SER A 92 -0.45 24.34 -42.07
C SER A 92 -1.18 25.24 -43.07
N LYS A 93 -2.35 24.81 -43.57
CA LYS A 93 -3.35 25.71 -44.13
C LYS A 93 -4.57 25.74 -43.21
N PRO A 94 -4.87 26.86 -42.51
CA PRO A 94 -6.10 26.97 -41.74
C PRO A 94 -7.29 27.08 -42.70
N ARG A 95 -8.01 25.97 -42.84
CA ARG A 95 -9.24 25.89 -43.63
C ARG A 95 -10.35 26.59 -42.84
N GLN A 96 -10.64 27.84 -43.18
CA GLN A 96 -11.81 28.58 -42.72
C GLN A 96 -13.08 27.84 -43.17
N SER A 97 -13.66 27.02 -42.29
CA SER A 97 -14.95 26.35 -42.54
C SER A 97 -16.03 26.92 -41.61
N SER A 98 -16.96 27.64 -42.27
CA SER A 98 -18.38 27.81 -41.97
C SER A 98 -18.84 28.01 -40.52
N ARG A 99 -19.05 29.30 -40.18
CA ARG A 99 -19.76 29.80 -38.97
C ARG A 99 -21.17 29.23 -38.71
N VAL A 100 -21.79 28.52 -39.65
CA VAL A 100 -23.23 28.17 -39.57
C VAL A 100 -23.50 26.77 -38.99
N ILE A 101 -22.53 25.86 -38.99
CA ILE A 101 -22.67 24.52 -38.35
C ILE A 101 -22.43 24.60 -36.82
N SER A 102 -21.96 25.75 -36.32
CA SER A 102 -21.51 25.91 -34.93
C SER A 102 -22.63 25.83 -33.88
N GLY A 103 -23.89 26.10 -34.23
CA GLY A 103 -25.00 26.10 -33.26
C GLY A 103 -25.37 24.70 -32.77
N ILE A 104 -25.67 23.78 -33.70
CA ILE A 104 -26.07 22.40 -33.38
C ILE A 104 -24.87 21.61 -32.85
N ALA A 105 -23.70 21.79 -33.46
CA ALA A 105 -22.47 21.18 -32.97
C ALA A 105 -22.10 21.68 -31.56
N GLY A 106 -22.29 22.98 -31.29
CA GLY A 106 -22.05 23.57 -29.97
C GLY A 106 -22.99 23.00 -28.90
N TYR A 107 -24.28 22.84 -29.21
CA TYR A 107 -25.23 22.22 -28.28
C TYR A 107 -24.88 20.74 -27.99
N LEU A 108 -24.49 19.97 -29.01
CA LEU A 108 -24.05 18.59 -28.82
C LEU A 108 -22.79 18.51 -27.94
N ILE A 109 -21.80 19.38 -28.16
CA ILE A 109 -20.59 19.44 -27.33
C ILE A 109 -20.93 19.81 -25.89
N MET A 110 -21.85 20.75 -25.68
CA MET A 110 -22.32 21.14 -24.35
C MET A 110 -23.02 19.97 -23.64
N VAL A 111 -23.94 19.26 -24.31
CA VAL A 111 -24.61 18.10 -23.71
C VAL A 111 -23.61 16.99 -23.39
N LEU A 112 -22.65 16.73 -24.29
CA LEU A 112 -21.62 15.72 -24.08
C LEU A 112 -20.70 16.05 -22.89
N SER A 113 -20.36 17.33 -22.70
CA SER A 113 -19.52 17.77 -21.57
C SER A 113 -20.24 17.68 -20.23
N TYR A 114 -21.53 18.02 -20.16
CA TYR A 114 -22.32 17.80 -18.93
C TYR A 114 -22.46 16.31 -18.62
N ALA A 115 -22.70 15.47 -19.63
CA ALA A 115 -22.80 14.02 -19.46
C ALA A 115 -21.49 13.41 -18.92
N SER A 116 -20.33 13.88 -19.38
CA SER A 116 -19.03 13.38 -18.90
C SER A 116 -18.78 13.75 -17.43
N VAL A 117 -19.12 14.97 -17.02
CA VAL A 117 -18.99 15.42 -15.61
C VAL A 117 -19.91 14.61 -14.69
N ILE A 118 -21.16 14.36 -15.08
CA ILE A 118 -22.09 13.53 -14.31
C ILE A 118 -21.56 12.10 -14.18
N CYS A 119 -21.02 11.54 -15.25
CA CYS A 119 -20.41 10.20 -15.25
C CYS A 119 -19.19 10.14 -14.31
N ALA A 120 -18.30 11.14 -14.37
CA ALA A 120 -17.13 11.23 -13.50
C ALA A 120 -17.53 11.33 -12.01
N CYS A 121 -18.49 12.19 -11.68
CA CYS A 121 -19.03 12.29 -10.32
C CYS A 121 -19.63 10.98 -9.83
N GLY A 122 -20.44 10.31 -10.66
CA GLY A 122 -21.02 9.00 -10.34
C GLY A 122 -19.96 7.93 -10.09
N LEU A 123 -18.88 7.92 -10.89
CA LEU A 123 -17.77 6.98 -10.75
C LEU A 123 -17.01 7.21 -9.44
N ILE A 124 -16.75 8.48 -9.07
CA ILE A 124 -16.11 8.82 -7.79
C ILE A 124 -16.96 8.34 -6.61
N LEU A 125 -18.28 8.63 -6.62
CA LEU A 125 -19.18 8.17 -5.56
C LEU A 125 -19.26 6.64 -5.48
N PHE A 126 -19.28 5.96 -6.62
CA PHE A 126 -19.26 4.51 -6.69
C PHE A 126 -17.96 3.93 -6.11
N LEU A 127 -16.80 4.52 -6.42
CA LEU A 127 -15.51 4.10 -5.86
C LEU A 127 -15.44 4.34 -4.36
N LEU A 128 -15.98 5.45 -3.86
CA LEU A 128 -16.06 5.72 -2.42
C LEU A 128 -16.97 4.71 -1.71
N TYR A 129 -18.17 4.47 -2.25
CA TYR A 129 -19.10 3.47 -1.72
C TYR A 129 -18.45 2.08 -1.69
N ARG A 130 -17.78 1.68 -2.79
CA ARG A 130 -17.07 0.41 -2.89
C ARG A 130 -15.87 0.34 -1.96
N SER A 131 -15.13 1.43 -1.74
CA SER A 131 -14.01 1.50 -0.79
C SER A 131 -14.51 1.23 0.63
N LEU A 132 -15.57 1.92 1.05
CA LEU A 132 -16.17 1.78 2.38
C LEU A 132 -16.70 0.36 2.64
N ILE A 133 -17.27 -0.29 1.63
CA ILE A 133 -17.79 -1.67 1.75
C ILE A 133 -16.66 -2.71 1.58
N GLY A 134 -15.70 -2.45 0.71
CA GLY A 134 -14.55 -3.31 0.45
C GLY A 134 -13.69 -3.50 1.70
N PHE A 135 -13.50 -2.45 2.49
CA PHE A 135 -12.83 -2.54 3.80
C PHE A 135 -13.54 -3.50 4.78
N LYS A 136 -14.87 -3.56 4.75
CA LYS A 136 -15.63 -4.51 5.58
C LYS A 136 -15.54 -5.95 5.06
N TYR A 137 -15.49 -6.14 3.74
CA TYR A 137 -15.45 -7.47 3.13
C TYR A 137 -14.06 -8.12 3.21
N ILE A 138 -12.98 -7.34 3.06
CA ILE A 138 -11.59 -7.82 3.24
C ILE A 138 -11.36 -8.28 4.69
N ARG A 139 -11.96 -7.59 5.66
CA ARG A 139 -11.91 -8.00 7.07
C ARG A 139 -12.59 -9.37 7.28
N LYS A 140 -13.74 -9.59 6.64
CA LYS A 140 -14.51 -10.84 6.78
C LYS A 140 -13.92 -12.03 6.02
N ILE A 141 -13.30 -11.81 4.85
CA ILE A 141 -12.59 -12.89 4.12
C ILE A 141 -11.33 -13.32 4.86
N LYS A 142 -10.62 -12.38 5.50
CA LYS A 142 -9.46 -12.71 6.33
C LYS A 142 -9.83 -13.62 7.51
N ASP A 143 -11.03 -13.46 8.07
CA ASP A 143 -11.54 -14.31 9.16
C ASP A 143 -11.91 -15.73 8.70
N GLU A 144 -12.17 -15.97 7.40
CA GLU A 144 -12.63 -17.27 6.89
C GLU A 144 -11.50 -18.08 6.20
N SER A 145 -10.43 -17.43 5.72
CA SER A 145 -9.30 -18.10 5.07
C SER A 145 -8.12 -18.47 5.98
N ASP A 146 -8.14 -18.11 7.28
CA ASP A 146 -7.00 -18.32 8.20
C ASP A 146 -7.03 -19.63 9.00
N GLY A 147 -7.93 -20.56 8.65
CA GLY A 147 -8.03 -21.86 9.34
C GLY A 147 -6.92 -22.87 9.01
N ARG A 148 -5.94 -22.57 8.14
CA ARG A 148 -4.94 -23.57 7.69
C ARG A 148 -3.53 -23.06 7.38
N ASN A 149 -3.16 -21.83 7.71
CA ASN A 149 -1.77 -21.39 7.57
C ASN A 149 -1.10 -21.25 8.94
N LEU A 150 -0.62 -22.39 9.46
CA LEU A 150 0.25 -22.51 10.64
C LEU A 150 1.66 -21.90 10.45
N GLN A 151 1.82 -20.92 9.56
CA GLN A 151 3.07 -20.22 9.34
C GLN A 151 2.76 -18.78 8.99
N GLY A 152 3.11 -17.88 9.91
CA GLY A 152 2.94 -16.44 9.79
C GLY A 152 3.65 -15.85 8.59
N GLU A 153 2.98 -15.87 7.45
CA GLU A 153 3.21 -14.86 6.41
C GLU A 153 2.42 -13.61 6.84
N VAL A 154 3.00 -12.89 7.81
CA VAL A 154 2.61 -11.52 8.07
C VAL A 154 2.93 -10.76 6.79
N THR A 155 1.94 -10.55 5.94
CA THR A 155 2.08 -9.76 4.72
C THR A 155 2.68 -8.41 5.13
N PHE A 156 3.93 -8.18 4.72
CA PHE A 156 4.81 -7.09 5.18
C PHE A 156 4.31 -5.67 4.84
N GLU A 157 3.09 -5.51 4.35
CA GLU A 157 2.62 -4.30 3.68
C GLU A 157 2.30 -3.13 4.62
N GLN A 158 2.17 -3.33 5.94
CA GLN A 158 2.16 -2.19 6.87
C GLN A 158 2.49 -2.65 8.30
N ILE A 159 3.78 -2.67 8.66
CA ILE A 159 4.18 -2.87 10.06
C ILE A 159 3.93 -1.55 10.81
N VAL A 160 2.71 -1.40 11.30
CA VAL A 160 2.21 -0.26 12.06
C VAL A 160 2.63 -0.38 13.53
N SER A 161 2.92 0.75 14.19
CA SER A 161 3.27 0.74 15.63
C SER A 161 2.05 0.29 16.46
N PRO A 162 2.23 -0.65 17.42
CA PRO A 162 1.19 -1.01 18.38
C PRO A 162 0.61 0.19 19.17
N ALA A 163 1.40 1.24 19.38
CA ALA A 163 0.96 2.44 20.11
C ALA A 163 -0.07 3.31 19.37
N GLU A 164 -0.31 3.07 18.07
CA GLU A 164 -1.29 3.86 17.31
C GLU A 164 -2.73 3.63 17.75
N SER A 165 -3.03 2.45 18.32
CA SER A 165 -4.34 2.15 18.89
C SER A 165 -4.29 2.16 20.41
N GLU A 166 -5.40 2.55 21.03
CA GLU A 166 -5.55 2.53 22.48
C GLU A 166 -5.58 1.11 23.04
N VAL A 167 -5.06 0.96 24.26
CA VAL A 167 -4.98 -0.29 25.03
C VAL A 167 -6.38 -0.93 25.24
N SER A 168 -7.42 -0.09 25.39
CA SER A 168 -8.82 -0.48 25.53
C SER A 168 -9.38 -1.19 24.29
N ILE A 169 -8.99 -0.74 23.10
CA ILE A 169 -9.44 -1.29 21.82
C ILE A 169 -8.95 -2.73 21.64
N TYR A 170 -7.70 -2.99 22.02
CA TYR A 170 -7.12 -4.34 21.97
C TYR A 170 -7.83 -5.30 22.92
N LEU A 171 -8.16 -4.85 24.14
CA LEU A 171 -8.94 -5.66 25.09
C LEU A 171 -10.35 -5.97 24.56
N ALA A 172 -11.04 -4.99 23.99
CA ALA A 172 -12.37 -5.20 23.41
C ALA A 172 -12.33 -6.25 22.29
N ARG A 173 -11.39 -6.11 21.35
CA ARG A 173 -11.19 -7.09 20.26
C ARG A 173 -10.83 -8.48 20.78
N ALA A 174 -9.98 -8.56 21.80
CA ALA A 174 -9.63 -9.84 22.41
C ALA A 174 -10.88 -10.55 22.97
N LYS A 175 -11.76 -9.80 23.64
CA LYS A 175 -13.03 -10.34 24.17
C LYS A 175 -13.99 -10.75 23.06
N GLU A 176 -14.09 -9.99 21.98
CA GLU A 176 -14.89 -10.35 20.80
C GLU A 176 -14.39 -11.66 20.15
N LEU A 177 -13.08 -11.80 19.93
CA LEU A 177 -12.48 -13.02 19.35
C LEU A 177 -12.65 -14.24 20.25
N ALA A 178 -12.55 -14.06 21.58
CA ALA A 178 -12.79 -15.14 22.52
C ALA A 178 -14.27 -15.61 22.50
N GLN A 179 -15.23 -14.70 22.26
CA GLN A 179 -16.65 -15.08 22.11
C GLN A 179 -16.89 -15.93 20.87
N THR A 180 -16.12 -15.74 19.81
CA THR A 180 -16.18 -16.57 18.60
C THR A 180 -15.37 -17.86 18.70
N GLY A 181 -14.72 -18.11 19.85
CA GLY A 181 -13.89 -19.30 20.08
C GLY A 181 -12.47 -19.19 19.51
N ASP A 182 -12.08 -18.04 18.98
CA ASP A 182 -10.73 -17.81 18.44
C ASP A 182 -9.79 -17.31 19.55
N TYR A 183 -9.42 -18.24 20.43
CA TYR A 183 -8.57 -17.95 21.57
C TYR A 183 -7.14 -17.58 21.17
N HIS A 184 -6.65 -18.08 20.03
CA HIS A 184 -5.31 -17.77 19.55
C HIS A 184 -5.20 -16.28 19.21
N ASN A 185 -6.07 -15.79 18.33
CA ASN A 185 -6.05 -14.38 17.95
C ASN A 185 -6.46 -13.47 19.11
N ALA A 186 -7.32 -13.94 20.03
CA ALA A 186 -7.64 -13.21 21.25
C ALA A 186 -6.40 -12.95 22.12
N ILE A 187 -5.55 -13.97 22.34
CA ILE A 187 -4.28 -13.83 23.08
C ILE A 187 -3.32 -12.88 22.36
N VAL A 188 -3.24 -12.96 21.02
CA VAL A 188 -2.42 -12.05 20.22
C VAL A 188 -2.85 -10.60 20.39
N GLN A 189 -4.16 -10.32 20.44
CA GLN A 189 -4.66 -8.96 20.71
C GLN A 189 -4.24 -8.46 22.10
N LEU A 190 -4.25 -9.32 23.14
CA LEU A 190 -3.76 -8.95 24.47
C LEU A 190 -2.25 -8.65 24.48
N ILE A 191 -1.46 -9.37 23.68
CA ILE A 191 -0.03 -9.06 23.49
C ILE A 191 0.14 -7.68 22.86
N TYR A 192 -0.61 -7.37 21.79
CA TYR A 192 -0.55 -6.05 21.16
C TYR A 192 -1.00 -4.93 22.09
N GLY A 193 -2.04 -5.14 22.90
CA GLY A 193 -2.44 -4.18 23.93
C GLY A 193 -1.34 -3.93 24.96
N SER A 194 -0.61 -4.97 25.36
CA SER A 194 0.50 -4.86 26.30
C SER A 194 1.67 -4.08 25.68
N MET A 195 1.98 -4.35 24.40
CA MET A 195 3.01 -3.63 23.64
C MET A 195 2.64 -2.15 23.45
N SER A 196 1.38 -1.87 23.12
CA SER A 196 0.85 -0.50 23.01
C SER A 196 1.02 0.25 24.33
N PHE A 197 0.69 -0.37 25.47
CA PHE A 197 0.91 0.24 26.77
C PHE A 197 2.39 0.55 27.04
N ILE A 198 3.29 -0.42 26.82
CA ILE A 198 4.74 -0.28 27.03
C ILE A 198 5.31 0.87 26.18
N GLU A 199 4.87 1.00 24.93
CA GLU A 199 5.30 2.09 24.04
C GLU A 199 4.74 3.45 24.47
N ARG A 200 3.44 3.53 24.79
CA ARG A 200 2.81 4.78 25.24
C ARG A 200 3.36 5.25 26.59
N ALA A 201 3.81 4.31 27.43
CA ALA A 201 4.55 4.61 28.66
C ALA A 201 5.99 5.11 28.41
N GLY A 202 6.46 5.08 27.16
CA GLY A 202 7.78 5.59 26.76
C GLY A 202 8.95 4.67 27.10
N TRP A 203 8.71 3.42 27.49
CA TRP A 203 9.78 2.49 27.92
C TRP A 203 10.60 1.97 26.74
N ILE A 204 9.98 1.92 25.56
CA ILE A 204 10.63 1.59 24.29
C ILE A 204 9.92 2.35 23.18
N ARG A 205 10.67 2.69 22.13
CA ARG A 205 10.11 3.26 20.90
C ARG A 205 10.05 2.18 19.83
N PHE A 206 8.92 2.06 19.14
CA PHE A 206 8.77 1.12 18.04
C PHE A 206 9.83 1.31 16.95
N ARG A 207 10.38 0.17 16.49
CA ARG A 207 11.31 0.04 15.38
C ARG A 207 11.03 -1.29 14.69
N LYS A 208 11.24 -1.33 13.37
CA LYS A 208 11.12 -2.57 12.60
C LYS A 208 12.11 -3.61 13.14
N GLY A 209 11.66 -4.86 13.32
CA GLY A 209 12.47 -5.97 13.83
C GLY A 209 12.49 -6.13 15.35
N LEU A 210 11.75 -5.29 16.12
CA LEU A 210 11.58 -5.55 17.55
C LEU A 210 10.79 -6.84 17.79
N THR A 211 11.26 -7.63 18.73
CA THR A 211 10.65 -8.91 19.15
C THR A 211 9.95 -8.76 20.49
N TYR A 212 9.09 -9.70 20.87
CA TYR A 212 8.45 -9.71 22.20
C TYR A 212 9.47 -9.68 23.35
N ARG A 213 10.66 -10.27 23.15
CA ARG A 213 11.73 -10.26 24.14
C ARG A 213 12.32 -8.87 24.37
N ASP A 214 12.32 -8.02 23.35
CA ASP A 214 12.80 -6.63 23.46
C ASP A 214 11.83 -5.78 24.28
N TYR A 215 10.52 -5.93 24.06
CA TYR A 215 9.48 -5.31 24.89
C TYR A 215 9.55 -5.80 26.34
N LEU A 216 9.78 -7.11 26.54
CA LEU A 216 9.95 -7.67 27.87
C LEU A 216 11.19 -7.10 28.58
N ARG A 217 12.31 -6.93 27.85
CA ARG A 217 13.52 -6.32 28.41
C ARG A 217 13.25 -4.87 28.84
N ALA A 218 12.53 -4.11 28.03
CA ALA A 218 12.16 -2.73 28.34
C ALA A 218 11.17 -2.62 29.51
N ALA A 219 10.20 -3.52 29.62
CA ALA A 219 9.22 -3.51 30.70
C ALA A 219 9.75 -4.04 32.05
N ARG A 220 10.84 -4.84 32.03
CA ARG A 220 11.40 -5.50 33.22
C ARG A 220 11.67 -4.56 34.42
N PRO A 221 12.22 -3.34 34.25
CA PRO A 221 12.49 -2.43 35.38
C PRO A 221 11.21 -1.89 36.04
N HIS A 222 10.05 -2.03 35.41
CA HIS A 222 8.80 -1.38 35.83
C HIS A 222 7.91 -2.26 36.71
N GLY A 223 8.41 -3.41 37.17
CA GLY A 223 7.73 -4.28 38.14
C GLY A 223 6.55 -5.04 37.53
N LEU A 224 5.34 -4.82 38.08
CA LEU A 224 4.13 -5.59 37.74
C LEU A 224 3.86 -5.69 36.22
N PRO A 225 3.93 -4.60 35.41
CA PRO A 225 3.79 -4.72 33.95
C PRO A 225 4.82 -5.61 33.28
N GLY A 226 6.07 -5.60 33.74
CA GLY A 226 7.11 -6.49 33.23
C GLY A 226 6.86 -7.96 33.55
N ASP A 227 6.41 -8.25 34.77
CA ASP A 227 6.11 -9.61 35.22
C ASP A 227 4.84 -10.16 34.56
N SER A 228 3.77 -9.36 34.47
CA SER A 228 2.55 -9.76 33.77
C SER A 228 2.80 -10.00 32.28
N PHE A 229 3.55 -9.11 31.61
CA PHE A 229 3.92 -9.33 30.21
C PHE A 229 4.75 -10.60 30.00
N ARG A 230 5.67 -10.90 30.93
CA ARG A 230 6.43 -12.16 30.89
C ARG A 230 5.51 -13.38 30.90
N GLN A 231 4.48 -13.39 31.75
CA GLN A 231 3.56 -14.54 31.84
C GLN A 231 2.68 -14.68 30.60
N ILE A 232 2.22 -13.55 30.04
CA ILE A 232 1.50 -13.52 28.77
C ILE A 232 2.36 -14.14 27.66
N ILE A 233 3.62 -13.70 27.50
CA ILE A 233 4.52 -14.24 26.48
C ILE A 233 4.83 -15.72 26.69
N ARG A 234 5.05 -16.17 27.94
CA ARG A 234 5.27 -17.60 28.25
C ARG A 234 4.08 -18.48 27.89
N THR A 235 2.86 -17.95 28.04
CA THR A 235 1.63 -18.66 27.66
C THR A 235 1.52 -18.74 26.14
N TYR A 236 1.86 -17.66 25.44
CA TYR A 236 1.74 -17.58 23.99
C TYR A 236 2.85 -18.28 23.21
N GLU A 237 4.10 -18.25 23.66
CA GLU A 237 5.25 -18.80 22.93
C GLU A 237 5.03 -20.25 22.43
N PRO A 238 4.55 -21.20 23.25
CA PRO A 238 4.25 -22.55 22.77
C PRO A 238 2.99 -22.65 21.89
N LEU A 239 2.14 -21.63 21.84
CA LEU A 239 0.94 -21.57 20.98
C LEU A 239 1.23 -20.91 19.62
N GLY A 240 2.05 -19.85 19.62
CA GLY A 240 2.42 -19.08 18.43
C GLY A 240 3.59 -19.66 17.66
N PHE A 241 4.54 -20.28 18.35
CA PHE A 241 5.71 -20.93 17.72
C PHE A 241 5.70 -22.45 17.87
N GLY A 242 4.91 -22.96 18.83
CA GLY A 242 4.67 -24.39 18.97
C GLY A 242 3.40 -24.82 18.23
N ARG A 243 3.31 -26.12 17.93
CA ARG A 243 2.14 -26.73 17.27
C ARG A 243 1.03 -27.04 18.27
N ARG A 244 0.73 -26.12 19.19
CA ARG A 244 -0.31 -26.30 20.22
C ARG A 244 -1.50 -25.43 19.92
N GLU A 245 -2.69 -25.98 20.10
CA GLU A 245 -3.93 -25.23 19.94
C GLU A 245 -4.20 -24.36 21.17
N ALA A 246 -4.71 -23.15 20.93
CA ALA A 246 -5.09 -22.25 22.00
C ALA A 246 -6.44 -22.68 22.60
N THR A 247 -6.49 -22.83 23.92
CA THR A 247 -7.70 -23.19 24.66
C THR A 247 -8.26 -21.97 25.40
N ARG A 248 -9.49 -22.13 25.91
CA ARG A 248 -10.16 -21.10 26.69
C ARG A 248 -9.38 -20.75 27.97
N GLU A 249 -8.80 -21.73 28.64
CA GLU A 249 -8.03 -21.55 29.87
C GLU A 249 -6.77 -20.72 29.61
N HIS A 250 -6.13 -20.90 28.45
CA HIS A 250 -5.01 -20.06 28.02
C HIS A 250 -5.43 -18.60 27.84
N PHE A 251 -6.61 -18.36 27.24
CA PHE A 251 -7.14 -17.01 27.12
C PHE A 251 -7.48 -16.39 28.48
N GLU A 252 -8.20 -17.10 29.36
CA GLU A 252 -8.63 -16.57 30.65
C GLU A 252 -7.44 -16.24 31.56
N SER A 253 -6.44 -17.11 31.62
CA SER A 253 -5.20 -16.86 32.37
C SER A 253 -4.43 -15.66 31.80
N THR A 254 -4.31 -15.55 30.47
CA THR A 254 -3.68 -14.41 29.81
C THR A 254 -4.42 -13.11 30.09
N LEU A 255 -5.75 -13.13 30.03
CA LEU A 255 -6.61 -11.98 30.32
C LEU A 255 -6.43 -11.50 31.76
N GLN A 256 -6.35 -12.42 32.72
CA GLN A 256 -6.10 -12.09 34.12
C GLN A 256 -4.76 -11.35 34.31
N TYR A 257 -3.68 -11.84 33.69
CA TYR A 257 -2.38 -11.14 33.72
C TYR A 257 -2.47 -9.76 33.06
N TYR A 258 -3.20 -9.67 31.94
CA TYR A 258 -3.37 -8.42 31.23
C TYR A 258 -4.10 -7.36 32.08
N GLU A 259 -5.27 -7.71 32.61
CA GLU A 259 -6.11 -6.80 33.41
C GLU A 259 -5.39 -6.36 34.70
N SER A 260 -4.58 -7.24 35.31
CA SER A 260 -3.82 -6.90 36.51
C SER A 260 -2.82 -5.75 36.32
N ALA A 261 -2.24 -5.61 35.13
CA ALA A 261 -1.11 -4.71 34.89
C ALA A 261 -1.43 -3.55 33.94
N PHE A 262 -2.28 -3.76 32.93
CA PHE A 262 -2.43 -2.83 31.81
C PHE A 262 -3.78 -2.11 31.78
N GLN A 263 -4.79 -2.58 32.51
CA GLN A 263 -6.11 -1.94 32.53
C GLN A 263 -6.20 -0.76 33.51
N LYS A 264 -5.40 -0.73 34.58
CA LYS A 264 -5.53 0.21 35.70
C LYS A 264 -4.89 1.59 35.51
N LYS A 265 -4.21 1.85 34.39
CA LYS A 265 -3.39 3.07 34.22
C LYS A 265 -3.60 3.84 32.90
N ALA A 266 -4.66 3.54 32.15
CA ALA A 266 -5.07 4.34 30.99
C ALA A 266 -6.04 5.44 31.43
#